data_AF-A0AAE4NIE9-F1
#
_entry.id   AF-A0AAE4NIE9-F1
#
_cell.length_a   1.000
_cell.length_b   1.000
_cell.length_c   1.000
_cell.angle_alpha   90.00
_cell.angle_beta   90.00
_cell.angle_gamma   90.00
#
_symmetry.space_group_name_H-M   'P 1'
#
loop_
_entity.id
_entity.type
_entity.pdbx_description
1 polymer ?
#
loop_
_entity_poly.entity_id
_entity_poly.type
_entity_poly.pdbx_seq_one_letter_code
_entity_poly.pdbx_strand_id
1 'polypeptide(L)'
;MSVLTSTTASSPSTLIAEIPGILGFYPENSVIFCTLISTESRSTHRLGPVMRMDCGDTESLAEIAAYTAQASPDVVFAVMVAESPDHAFIQAIAEAGMRSGLPP
;
A
#
# COMPACT_ATOMS: atom_id res chain seq x y z
N MET A 1 22.06 12.42 10.11
CA MET A 1 21.57 13.37 9.09
C MET A 1 20.60 12.59 8.22
N SER A 2 19.29 12.66 8.51
CA SER A 2 18.28 11.89 7.77
C SER A 2 17.89 12.71 6.54
N VAL A 3 18.16 12.17 5.35
CA VAL A 3 17.73 12.75 4.09
C VAL A 3 16.24 12.49 3.98
N LEU A 4 15.40 13.50 4.18
CA LEU A 4 13.98 13.43 3.86
C LEU A 4 13.84 13.60 2.34
N THR A 5 13.92 12.49 1.61
CA THR A 5 13.64 12.49 0.17
C THR A 5 12.14 12.72 0.00
N SER A 6 11.75 13.96 -0.30
CA SER A 6 10.35 14.31 -0.59
C SER A 6 10.06 14.06 -2.06
N THR A 7 9.63 12.85 -2.40
CA THR A 7 9.19 12.53 -3.76
C THR A 7 7.74 12.98 -3.96
N THR A 8 7.46 13.68 -5.07
CA THR A 8 6.10 14.06 -5.46
C THR A 8 5.62 13.11 -6.56
N ALA A 9 4.59 12.32 -6.27
CA ALA A 9 3.94 11.45 -7.24
C ALA A 9 2.67 12.13 -7.78
N SER A 10 2.63 12.40 -9.08
CA SER A 10 1.48 13.01 -9.75
C SER A 10 0.44 11.98 -10.22
N SER A 11 0.76 10.69 -10.12
CA SER A 11 -0.11 9.59 -10.54
C SER A 11 0.13 8.33 -9.68
N PRO A 12 -0.86 7.42 -9.58
CA PRO A 12 -0.67 6.12 -8.93
C PRO A 12 0.48 5.31 -9.53
N SER A 13 0.68 5.35 -10.85
CA SER A 13 1.81 4.68 -11.52
C SER A 13 3.17 5.22 -11.07
N THR A 14 3.28 6.54 -10.87
CA THR A 14 4.50 7.15 -10.33
C THR A 14 4.73 6.71 -8.88
N LEU A 15 3.68 6.65 -8.06
CA LEU A 15 3.79 6.15 -6.68
C LEU A 15 4.28 4.70 -6.64
N ILE A 16 3.73 3.83 -7.50
CA ILE A 16 4.14 2.42 -7.60
C ILE A 16 5.61 2.28 -8.00
N ALA A 17 6.07 3.07 -8.98
CA ALA A 17 7.46 3.06 -9.42
C ALA A 17 8.45 3.46 -8.33
N GLU A 18 8.01 4.28 -7.37
CA GLU A 18 8.82 4.78 -6.25
C GLU A 18 8.86 3.82 -5.06
N ILE A 19 8.03 2.76 -5.03
CA ILE A 19 7.98 1.80 -3.90
C ILE A 19 9.36 1.26 -3.53
N PRO A 20 10.23 0.82 -4.45
CA PRO A 20 11.56 0.36 -4.07
C PRO A 20 12.40 1.44 -3.37
N GLY A 21 12.26 2.69 -3.79
CA GLY A 21 12.91 3.83 -3.14
C GLY A 21 12.34 4.16 -1.77
N ILE A 22 11.02 4.03 -1.59
CA ILE A 22 10.31 4.21 -0.31
C ILE A 22 10.73 3.12 0.69
N LEU A 23 10.86 1.87 0.24
CA LEU A 23 11.20 0.74 1.09
C LEU A 23 12.71 0.58 1.31
N GLY A 24 13.54 1.09 0.39
CA GLY A 24 14.99 0.91 0.39
C GLY A 24 15.45 -0.45 -0.17
N PHE A 25 14.55 -1.25 -0.74
CA PHE A 25 14.81 -2.53 -1.39
C PHE A 25 13.70 -2.84 -2.40
N TYR A 26 13.95 -3.79 -3.30
CA TYR A 26 12.92 -4.28 -4.23
C TYR A 26 12.12 -5.41 -3.54
N PRO A 27 10.82 -5.21 -3.24
CA PRO A 27 10.05 -6.23 -2.56
C PRO A 27 9.68 -7.36 -3.51
N GLU A 28 9.78 -8.60 -3.07
CA GLU A 28 9.34 -9.80 -3.80
C GLU A 28 8.19 -10.47 -3.05
N ASN A 29 7.25 -11.06 -3.80
CA ASN A 29 6.10 -11.82 -3.28
C ASN A 29 5.49 -11.18 -2.03
N SER A 30 4.98 -9.95 -2.18
CA SER A 30 4.47 -9.14 -1.07
C SER A 30 3.35 -8.19 -1.48
N VAL A 31 2.63 -7.68 -0.48
CA VAL A 31 1.67 -6.58 -0.64
C VAL A 31 2.15 -5.38 0.13
N ILE A 32 2.13 -4.25 -0.56
CA ILE A 32 2.51 -2.96 -0.02
C ILE A 32 1.24 -2.12 0.11
N PHE A 33 0.95 -1.66 1.32
CA PHE A 33 -0.16 -0.76 1.60
C PHE A 33 0.39 0.65 1.74
N CYS A 34 0.13 1.49 0.73
CA CYS A 34 0.46 2.90 0.75
C CYS A 34 -0.76 3.70 1.22
N THR A 35 -0.66 4.30 2.39
CA THR A 35 -1.72 5.19 2.90
C THR A 35 -1.47 6.61 2.42
N LEU A 36 -2.55 7.31 2.04
CA LEU A 36 -2.51 8.72 1.64
C LEU A 36 -3.40 9.52 2.57
N ILE A 37 -2.84 10.60 3.10
CA ILE A 37 -3.51 11.51 4.03
C ILE A 37 -3.58 12.89 3.38
N SER A 38 -4.77 13.46 3.31
CA SER A 38 -5.05 14.76 2.75
C SER A 38 -4.28 15.82 3.51
N THR A 39 -3.70 16.74 2.77
CA THR A 39 -3.05 17.93 3.34
C THR A 39 -4.05 19.09 3.40
N GLU A 40 -3.71 20.19 4.08
CA GLU A 40 -4.58 21.37 4.12
C GLU A 40 -4.96 21.91 2.73
N SER A 41 -4.12 21.62 1.72
CA SER A 41 -4.46 21.78 0.32
C SER A 41 -5.22 20.54 -0.19
N ARG A 42 -6.51 20.72 -0.51
CA ARG A 42 -7.44 19.67 -0.96
C ARG A 42 -6.99 18.89 -2.20
N SER A 43 -6.00 19.37 -2.96
CA SER A 43 -5.50 18.72 -4.16
C SER A 43 -4.22 17.91 -3.94
N THR A 44 -3.67 17.89 -2.72
CA THR A 44 -2.42 17.20 -2.41
C THR A 44 -2.58 16.24 -1.24
N HIS A 45 -2.05 15.04 -1.42
CA HIS A 45 -1.96 14.04 -0.37
C HIS A 45 -0.50 13.84 0.02
N ARG A 46 -0.27 13.56 1.29
CA ARG A 46 1.03 13.12 1.79
C ARG A 46 0.98 11.61 1.97
N LEU A 47 2.09 10.95 1.65
CA LEU A 47 2.28 9.54 1.97
C LEU A 47 2.29 9.39 3.50
N GLY A 48 1.34 8.63 4.02
CA GLY A 48 1.28 8.22 5.41
C GLY A 48 2.16 6.97 5.64
N PRO A 49 1.86 6.19 6.69
CA PRO A 49 2.51 4.90 6.91
C PRO A 49 2.44 4.00 5.67
N VAL A 50 3.57 3.36 5.36
CA VAL A 50 3.65 2.31 4.33
C VAL A 50 3.87 1.00 5.05
N MET A 51 2.96 0.05 4.84
CA MET A 51 3.04 -1.28 5.44
C MET A 51 3.35 -2.30 4.37
N ARG A 52 4.09 -3.35 4.74
CA ARG A 52 4.41 -4.48 3.89
C ARG A 52 3.99 -5.76 4.58
N MET A 53 3.39 -6.66 3.84
CA MET A 53 3.10 -8.04 4.24
C MET A 53 3.63 -9.00 3.18
N ASP A 54 4.11 -10.17 3.59
CA ASP A 54 4.50 -11.23 2.65
C ASP A 54 3.27 -11.89 2.02
N CYS A 55 3.40 -12.33 0.77
CA CYS A 55 2.34 -13.08 0.10
C CYS A 55 2.14 -14.43 0.80
N GLY A 56 0.94 -14.64 1.35
CA GLY A 56 0.59 -15.85 2.11
C GLY A 56 0.44 -15.63 3.61
N ASP A 57 0.88 -14.48 4.14
CA ASP A 57 0.68 -14.13 5.55
C ASP A 57 -0.69 -13.48 5.79
N THR A 58 -1.74 -14.29 5.71
CA THR A 58 -3.11 -13.81 5.93
C THR A 58 -3.40 -13.44 7.38
N GLU A 59 -2.57 -13.90 8.33
CA GLU A 59 -2.73 -13.59 9.75
C GLU A 59 -2.43 -12.11 10.01
N SER A 60 -1.38 -11.58 9.38
CA SER A 60 -1.02 -10.15 9.45
C SER A 60 -2.03 -9.22 8.78
N LEU A 61 -2.89 -9.70 7.88
CA LEU A 61 -3.86 -8.86 7.17
C LEU A 61 -4.85 -8.18 8.12
N ALA A 62 -5.32 -8.88 9.15
CA ALA A 62 -6.24 -8.33 10.14
C ALA A 62 -5.57 -7.20 10.96
N GLU A 63 -4.30 -7.39 11.31
CA GLU A 63 -3.52 -6.40 12.04
C GLU A 63 -3.23 -5.16 11.17
N ILE A 64 -2.82 -5.36 9.91
CA ILE A 64 -2.63 -4.27 8.93
C ILE A 64 -3.93 -3.50 8.73
N ALA A 65 -5.07 -4.17 8.60
CA ALA A 65 -6.37 -3.52 8.47
C ALA A 65 -6.71 -2.69 9.71
N ALA A 66 -6.45 -3.22 10.92
CA ALA A 66 -6.68 -2.50 12.16
C ALA A 66 -5.77 -1.27 12.32
N TYR A 67 -4.49 -1.37 11.96
CA TYR A 67 -3.58 -0.21 11.95
C TYR A 67 -3.98 0.83 10.91
N THR A 68 -4.36 0.38 9.71
CA THR A 68 -4.84 1.25 8.63
C THR A 68 -6.09 2.02 9.06
N ALA A 69 -7.05 1.33 9.70
CA ALA A 69 -8.26 1.96 10.22
C ALA A 69 -7.96 3.02 11.29
N GLN A 70 -6.99 2.75 12.19
CA GLN A 70 -6.55 3.72 13.20
C GLN A 70 -5.87 4.95 12.61
N ALA A 71 -5.10 4.77 11.53
CA ALA A 71 -4.45 5.88 10.83
C ALA A 71 -5.45 6.77 10.05
N SER A 72 -6.69 6.31 9.90
CA SER A 72 -7.79 7.00 9.19
C SER A 72 -7.35 7.71 7.89
N PRO A 73 -6.70 7.00 6.96
CA PRO A 73 -6.26 7.60 5.71
C PRO A 73 -7.44 7.90 4.79
N ASP A 74 -7.29 8.90 3.93
CA ASP A 74 -8.27 9.23 2.90
C ASP A 74 -8.31 8.17 1.79
N VAL A 75 -7.13 7.62 1.44
CA VAL A 75 -6.97 6.59 0.41
C VAL A 75 -5.92 5.57 0.85
N VAL A 76 -6.16 4.30 0.50
CA VAL A 76 -5.19 3.21 0.67
C VAL A 76 -4.98 2.53 -0.68
N PHE A 77 -3.74 2.51 -1.16
CA PHE A 77 -3.35 1.70 -2.31
C PHE A 77 -2.73 0.40 -1.81
N ALA A 78 -3.30 -0.75 -2.22
CA ALA A 78 -2.67 -2.05 -2.05
C ALA A 78 -1.96 -2.42 -3.36
N VAL A 79 -0.64 -2.52 -3.31
CA VAL A 79 0.20 -2.87 -4.47
C VAL A 79 0.74 -4.27 -4.22
N MET A 80 0.35 -5.20 -5.08
CA MET A 80 0.76 -6.59 -5.03
C MET A 80 1.96 -6.79 -5.95
N VAL A 81 3.06 -7.31 -5.42
CA VAL A 81 4.25 -7.70 -6.18
C VAL A 81 4.40 -9.20 -6.07
N ALA A 82 4.22 -9.91 -7.17
CA ALA A 82 4.30 -11.36 -7.22
C ALA A 82 5.00 -11.80 -8.52
N GLU A 83 5.71 -12.93 -8.45
CA GLU A 83 6.33 -13.54 -9.63
C GLU A 83 5.28 -14.12 -10.61
N SER A 84 4.10 -14.48 -10.10
CA SER A 84 3.00 -15.03 -10.90
C SER A 84 1.64 -14.45 -10.46
N PRO A 85 0.75 -14.13 -11.41
CA PRO A 85 -0.60 -13.65 -11.11
C PRO A 85 -1.52 -14.72 -10.52
N ASP A 86 -1.17 -16.01 -10.62
CA ASP A 86 -2.00 -17.15 -10.17
C ASP A 86 -1.84 -17.49 -8.68
N HIS A 87 -1.24 -16.61 -7.89
CA HIS A 87 -1.05 -16.87 -6.47
C HIS A 87 -2.41 -16.82 -5.76
N ALA A 88 -2.85 -17.91 -5.12
CA ALA A 88 -4.15 -18.02 -4.43
C ALA A 88 -4.40 -16.86 -3.42
N PHE A 89 -3.33 -16.32 -2.87
CA PHE A 89 -3.33 -15.13 -2.03
C PHE A 89 -3.78 -13.84 -2.74
N ILE A 90 -3.43 -13.63 -4.02
CA ILE A 90 -3.90 -12.48 -4.82
C ILE A 90 -5.42 -12.49 -4.88
N GLN A 91 -6.01 -13.65 -5.15
CA GLN A 91 -7.46 -13.83 -5.16
C GLN A 91 -8.06 -13.59 -3.78
N ALA A 92 -7.45 -14.12 -2.72
CA ALA A 92 -7.92 -13.94 -1.36
C ALA A 92 -7.95 -12.46 -0.93
N ILE A 93 -6.93 -11.68 -1.30
CA ILE A 93 -6.88 -10.23 -1.02
C ILE A 93 -7.85 -9.45 -1.90
N ALA A 94 -7.93 -9.76 -3.19
CA ALA A 94 -8.88 -9.12 -4.09
C ALA A 94 -10.32 -9.34 -3.58
N GLU A 95 -10.65 -10.56 -3.17
CA GLU A 95 -11.93 -10.88 -2.54
C GLU A 95 -12.14 -10.17 -1.20
N ALA A 96 -11.12 -10.10 -0.34
CA ALA A 96 -11.21 -9.39 0.92
C ALA A 96 -11.45 -7.89 0.71
N GLY A 97 -10.80 -7.27 -0.28
CA GLY A 97 -11.00 -5.89 -0.69
C GLY A 97 -12.40 -5.62 -1.27
N MET A 98 -12.89 -6.52 -2.13
CA MET A 98 -14.25 -6.41 -2.67
C MET A 98 -15.32 -6.50 -1.57
N ARG A 99 -15.12 -7.33 -0.55
CA ARG A 99 -16.04 -7.46 0.60
C ARG A 99 -16.00 -6.26 1.54
N SER A 100 -14.88 -5.53 1.61
CA SER A 100 -14.75 -4.31 2.43
C SER A 100 -15.26 -3.04 1.74
N GLY A 101 -15.71 -3.13 0.49
CA GLY A 101 -16.22 -2.00 -0.29
C GLY A 101 -15.14 -1.14 -0.94
N LEU A 102 -13.88 -1.60 -0.96
CA LEU A 102 -12.86 -1.02 -1.83
C LEU A 102 -13.14 -1.43 -3.28
N PRO A 103 -13.16 -0.50 -4.25
CA PRO A 103 -13.25 -0.87 -5.66
C PRO A 103 -12.04 -1.72 -6.08
N PRO A 104 -12.22 -2.65 -7.04
CA PRO A 104 -11.15 -3.53 -7.53
C PRO A 104 -10.02 -2.77 -8.23
#